data_AF-T5AN32-F1
#
_entry.id   AF-T5AN32-F1
#
_cell.length_a   1.000
_cell.length_b   1.000
_cell.length_c   1.000
_cell.angle_alpha   90.00
_cell.angle_beta   90.00
_cell.angle_gamma   90.00
#
_symmetry.space_group_name_H-M   'P 1'
#
loop_
_entity.id
_entity.type
_entity.pdbx_description
1 polymer ?
#
loop_
_entity_poly.entity_id
_entity_poly.type
_entity_poly.pdbx_seq_one_letter_code
_entity_poly.pdbx_strand_id
1 'polypeptide(L)'
;MAGEKKDEAPSSPPVAAVDPESHRQKLSELVEKNAGEIRNPLKGIPRHELVQNVTKFQQEKGLPEDILPLLVKGALVAQDPAAFEDLDDLDEQDRWALREEVTHRWKHPWPLYYTIILNSIAAAIQGWDQTGSNGANLSFPTALGIPDTAGSACGPVANAGDCAMNSWIIGFVNSMPYITICLLYVYAQPPRRRVN
;
A
#
# COMPACT_ATOMS: atom_id res chain seq x y z
N MET A 1 -1.11 -56.38 51.65
CA MET A 1 -1.99 -55.22 51.93
C MET A 1 -1.13 -53.97 51.80
N ALA A 2 -1.67 -52.91 51.19
CA ALA A 2 -0.97 -51.73 50.66
C ALA A 2 -0.08 -52.05 49.44
N GLY A 3 -0.09 -51.33 48.33
CA GLY A 3 -0.71 -50.05 47.96
C GLY A 3 0.20 -49.46 46.87
N GLU A 4 -0.38 -48.81 45.87
CA GLU A 4 0.07 -47.53 45.26
C GLU A 4 -0.54 -47.38 43.85
N LYS A 5 -1.37 -46.34 43.68
CA LYS A 5 -1.93 -45.87 42.41
C LYS A 5 -0.91 -44.92 41.75
N LYS A 6 -0.72 -45.06 40.44
CA LYS A 6 -0.09 -44.04 39.59
C LYS A 6 -1.13 -43.46 38.62
N ASP A 7 -1.02 -42.15 38.45
CA ASP A 7 -1.87 -41.26 37.68
C ASP A 7 -1.73 -41.47 36.16
N GLU A 8 -2.83 -41.37 35.42
CA GLU A 8 -2.86 -41.30 33.94
C GLU A 8 -3.69 -40.06 33.54
N ALA A 9 -3.08 -39.18 32.75
CA ALA A 9 -3.60 -37.88 32.32
C ALA A 9 -4.78 -37.99 31.33
N PRO A 10 -5.68 -36.99 31.24
CA PRO A 10 -6.77 -37.01 30.28
C PRO A 10 -6.24 -36.78 28.85
N SER A 11 -6.52 -37.75 27.99
CA SER A 11 -6.16 -37.79 26.57
C SER A 11 -6.72 -36.59 25.80
N SER A 12 -5.85 -35.93 25.03
CA SER A 12 -6.20 -34.89 24.06
C SER A 12 -7.36 -35.31 23.15
N PRO A 13 -8.36 -34.45 22.89
CA PRO A 13 -9.43 -34.79 21.96
C PRO A 13 -8.88 -34.89 20.52
N PRO A 14 -9.49 -35.74 19.69
CA PRO A 14 -9.04 -35.95 18.32
C PRO A 14 -9.22 -34.66 17.51
N VAL A 15 -8.26 -34.38 16.62
CA VAL A 15 -8.34 -33.28 15.66
C VAL A 15 -9.52 -33.56 14.73
N ALA A 16 -10.69 -33.02 15.09
CA ALA A 16 -11.87 -33.05 14.24
C ALA A 16 -11.52 -32.37 12.92
N ALA A 17 -11.77 -33.07 11.81
CA ALA A 17 -11.69 -32.51 10.48
C ALA A 17 -12.49 -31.20 10.46
N VAL A 18 -11.80 -30.09 10.25
CA VAL A 18 -12.43 -28.76 10.14
C VAL A 18 -13.31 -28.80 8.91
N ASP A 19 -14.62 -28.80 9.13
CA ASP A 19 -15.62 -28.74 8.07
C ASP A 19 -15.36 -27.48 7.21
N PRO A 20 -15.06 -27.64 5.91
CA PRO A 20 -14.77 -26.52 5.02
C PRO A 20 -15.98 -25.60 4.83
N GLU A 21 -17.21 -26.07 5.07
CA GLU A 21 -18.41 -25.22 5.04
C GLU A 21 -18.46 -24.27 6.24
N SER A 22 -18.20 -24.75 7.46
CA SER A 22 -18.10 -23.92 8.66
C SER A 22 -17.04 -22.82 8.55
N HIS A 23 -15.88 -23.12 7.95
CA HIS A 23 -14.83 -22.12 7.75
C HIS A 23 -15.21 -21.08 6.69
N ARG A 24 -15.89 -21.50 5.60
CA ARG A 24 -16.44 -20.57 4.59
C ARG A 24 -17.57 -19.71 5.16
N GLN A 25 -18.40 -20.25 6.06
CA GLN A 25 -19.43 -19.49 6.77
C GLN A 25 -18.80 -18.44 7.69
N LYS A 26 -17.78 -18.79 8.48
CA LYS A 26 -17.07 -17.82 9.31
C LYS A 26 -16.33 -16.76 8.49
N LEU A 27 -15.71 -17.15 7.36
CA LEU A 27 -15.04 -16.20 6.46
C LEU A 27 -16.04 -15.30 5.75
N SER A 28 -17.19 -15.80 5.32
CA SER A 28 -18.25 -14.96 4.73
C SER A 28 -18.90 -14.04 5.77
N GLU A 29 -19.07 -14.48 7.01
CA GLU A 29 -19.56 -13.64 8.11
C GLU A 29 -18.55 -12.54 8.51
N LEU A 30 -17.24 -12.84 8.47
CA LEU A 30 -16.15 -11.87 8.64
C LEU A 30 -16.05 -10.89 7.47
N VAL A 31 -16.28 -11.37 6.24
CA VAL A 31 -16.29 -10.54 5.04
C VAL A 31 -17.53 -9.64 5.02
N GLU A 32 -18.72 -10.14 5.38
CA GLU A 32 -19.95 -9.34 5.49
C GLU A 32 -19.86 -8.28 6.61
N LYS A 33 -19.29 -8.63 7.77
CA LYS A 33 -19.07 -7.64 8.85
C LYS A 33 -18.08 -6.54 8.47
N ASN A 34 -17.24 -6.74 7.45
CA ASN A 34 -16.26 -5.77 6.96
C ASN A 34 -16.69 -5.07 5.65
N ALA A 35 -17.83 -5.41 5.05
CA ALA A 35 -18.15 -5.04 3.67
C ALA A 35 -18.78 -3.65 3.44
N GLY A 36 -18.69 -2.67 4.37
CA GLY A 36 -19.11 -1.32 3.97
C GLY A 36 -19.26 -0.23 5.01
N GLU A 37 -19.23 -0.54 6.31
CA GLU A 37 -19.25 0.50 7.34
C GLU A 37 -17.87 0.58 7.98
N ILE A 38 -17.14 1.67 7.73
CA ILE A 38 -15.91 1.99 8.46
C ILE A 38 -16.32 2.27 9.90
N ARG A 39 -16.44 1.22 10.71
CA ARG A 39 -16.72 1.33 12.13
C ARG A 39 -15.44 1.68 12.85
N ASN A 40 -15.46 2.80 13.56
CA ASN A 40 -14.34 3.23 14.37
C ASN A 40 -13.95 2.11 15.37
N PRO A 41 -12.75 1.52 15.27
CA PRO A 41 -12.32 0.39 16.10
C PRO A 41 -12.14 0.77 17.58
N LEU A 42 -12.06 2.07 17.89
CA LEU A 42 -11.95 2.58 19.26
C LEU A 42 -13.34 2.82 19.91
N LYS A 43 -14.41 2.75 19.12
CA LYS A 43 -15.77 3.04 19.60
C LYS A 43 -16.28 1.89 20.47
N GLY A 44 -16.63 2.20 21.72
CA GLY A 44 -17.16 1.23 22.70
C GLY A 44 -16.12 0.63 23.65
N ILE A 45 -14.83 0.94 23.50
CA ILE A 45 -13.79 0.57 24.46
C ILE A 45 -13.90 1.48 25.69
N PRO A 46 -13.98 0.94 26.92
CA PRO A 46 -14.05 1.76 28.11
C PRO A 46 -12.74 2.55 28.30
N ARG A 47 -12.86 3.77 28.82
CA ARG A 47 -11.77 4.74 28.91
C ARG A 47 -10.50 4.22 29.59
N HIS A 48 -10.64 3.42 30.66
CA HIS A 48 -9.49 2.85 31.37
C HIS A 48 -8.72 1.84 30.50
N GLU A 49 -9.44 1.04 29.72
CA GLU A 49 -8.84 0.06 28.81
C GLU A 49 -8.18 0.76 27.61
N LEU A 50 -8.79 1.84 27.11
CA LEU A 50 -8.20 2.68 26.05
C LEU A 50 -6.85 3.27 26.49
N VAL A 51 -6.77 3.84 27.70
CA VAL A 51 -5.52 4.39 28.24
C VAL A 51 -4.48 3.29 28.44
N GLN A 52 -4.86 2.12 28.94
CA GLN A 52 -3.94 0.97 29.08
C GLN A 52 -3.39 0.52 27.72
N ASN A 53 -4.24 0.44 26.70
CA ASN A 53 -3.85 0.06 25.35
C ASN A 53 -2.89 1.08 24.72
N VAL A 54 -3.13 2.38 24.94
CA VAL A 54 -2.23 3.45 24.48
C VAL A 54 -0.87 3.40 25.19
N THR A 55 -0.85 3.18 26.50
CA THR A 55 0.39 3.03 27.27
C THR A 55 1.18 1.82 26.81
N LYS A 56 0.51 0.68 26.58
CA LYS A 56 1.14 -0.52 26.03
C LYS A 56 1.71 -0.25 24.63
N PHE A 57 0.98 0.46 23.77
CA PHE A 57 1.44 0.85 22.44
C PHE A 57 2.68 1.74 22.49
N GLN A 58 2.71 2.72 23.39
CA GLN A 58 3.88 3.59 23.61
C GLN A 58 5.11 2.78 24.00
N GLN A 59 4.97 1.83 24.92
CA GLN A 59 6.06 0.95 25.36
C GLN A 59 6.52 0.01 24.24
N GLU A 60 5.61 -0.63 23.52
CA GLU A 60 5.91 -1.55 22.42
C GLU A 60 6.64 -0.85 21.26
N LYS A 61 6.32 0.42 21.01
CA LYS A 61 6.94 1.22 19.94
C LYS A 61 8.16 2.02 20.40
N GLY A 62 8.52 1.95 21.69
CA GLY A 62 9.65 2.70 22.25
C GLY A 62 9.50 4.21 22.09
N LEU A 63 8.27 4.71 22.13
CA LEU A 63 8.00 6.14 21.97
C LEU A 63 8.42 6.89 23.26
N PRO A 64 8.86 8.16 23.17
CA PRO A 64 9.20 8.97 24.35
C PRO A 64 8.06 9.11 25.36
N GLU A 65 8.36 9.23 26.66
CA GLU A 65 7.31 9.32 27.70
C GLU A 65 6.47 10.60 27.63
N ASP A 66 7.05 11.69 27.14
CA ASP A 66 6.39 12.99 26.97
C ASP A 66 5.27 12.98 25.94
N ILE A 67 5.25 12.01 25.02
CA ILE A 67 4.19 11.88 24.02
C ILE A 67 2.97 11.09 24.51
N LEU A 68 3.10 10.37 25.64
CA LEU A 68 2.00 9.58 26.21
C LEU A 68 0.72 10.38 26.44
N PRO A 69 0.74 11.58 27.08
CA PRO A 69 -0.48 12.38 27.26
C PRO A 69 -1.12 12.80 25.92
N LEU A 70 -0.30 13.08 24.90
CA LEU A 70 -0.79 13.44 23.57
C LEU A 70 -1.47 12.25 22.88
N LEU A 71 -0.89 11.05 23.01
CA LEU A 71 -1.49 9.82 22.49
C LEU A 71 -2.82 9.49 23.17
N VAL A 72 -2.94 9.73 24.48
CA VAL A 72 -4.19 9.53 25.22
C VAL A 72 -5.26 10.52 24.75
N LYS A 73 -4.92 11.82 24.65
CA LYS A 73 -5.83 12.84 24.09
C LYS A 73 -6.28 12.47 22.67
N GLY A 74 -5.33 12.08 21.81
CA GLY A 74 -5.61 11.65 20.44
C GLY A 74 -6.50 10.41 20.35
N ALA A 75 -6.29 9.42 21.24
CA ALA A 75 -7.13 8.23 21.31
C ALA A 75 -8.58 8.55 21.75
N LEU A 76 -8.75 9.51 22.67
CA LEU A 76 -10.08 9.98 23.11
C LEU A 76 -10.81 10.72 21.98
N VAL A 77 -10.14 11.64 21.28
CA VAL A 77 -10.70 12.33 20.11
C VAL A 77 -11.00 11.34 18.98
N ALA A 78 -10.14 10.35 18.76
CA ALA A 78 -10.36 9.33 17.76
C ALA A 78 -11.53 8.40 18.11
N GLN A 79 -11.88 8.22 19.40
CA GLN A 79 -13.03 7.41 19.82
C GLN A 79 -14.37 8.06 19.46
N ASP A 80 -14.49 9.38 19.63
CA ASP A 80 -15.65 10.16 19.17
C ASP A 80 -15.22 11.48 18.52
N PRO A 81 -14.99 11.48 17.20
CA PRO A 81 -14.58 12.67 16.47
C PRO A 81 -15.65 13.76 16.41
N ALA A 82 -16.92 13.46 16.70
CA ALA A 82 -18.01 14.41 16.65
C ALA A 82 -18.25 15.11 18.00
N ALA A 83 -17.93 14.44 19.11
CA ALA A 83 -18.10 14.96 20.47
C ALA A 83 -16.82 15.58 21.07
N PHE A 84 -15.85 15.97 20.24
CA PHE A 84 -14.58 16.49 20.74
C PHE A 84 -14.71 17.80 21.54
N GLU A 85 -15.79 18.56 21.36
CA GLU A 85 -16.04 19.79 22.13
C GLU A 85 -16.41 19.53 23.59
N ASP A 86 -16.99 18.36 23.89
CA ASP A 86 -17.47 17.96 25.23
C ASP A 86 -16.41 17.21 26.05
N LEU A 87 -15.18 17.06 25.53
CA LEU A 87 -14.08 16.38 26.21
C LEU A 87 -13.34 17.34 27.16
N ASP A 88 -13.52 17.11 28.48
CA ASP A 88 -12.83 17.87 29.54
C ASP A 88 -11.30 17.75 29.51
N ASP A 89 -10.77 16.70 28.87
CA ASP A 89 -9.32 16.42 28.79
C ASP A 89 -8.57 17.22 27.73
N LEU A 90 -9.30 17.95 26.87
CA LEU A 90 -8.70 18.80 25.86
C LEU A 90 -8.50 20.21 26.40
N ASP A 91 -7.38 20.82 26.07
CA ASP A 91 -7.17 22.24 26.34
C ASP A 91 -7.88 23.09 25.27
N GLU A 92 -8.13 24.38 25.53
CA GLU A 92 -8.80 25.24 24.54
C GLU A 92 -7.98 25.39 23.24
N GLN A 93 -6.65 25.29 23.35
CA GLN A 93 -5.76 25.27 22.19
C GLN A 93 -5.97 24.00 21.34
N ASP A 94 -6.16 22.84 21.98
CA ASP A 94 -6.43 21.57 21.29
C ASP A 94 -7.80 21.63 20.57
N ARG A 95 -8.83 22.16 21.26
CA ARG A 95 -10.16 22.37 20.66
C ARG A 95 -10.11 23.33 19.46
N TRP A 96 -9.37 24.42 19.57
CA TRP A 96 -9.18 25.35 18.45
C TRP A 96 -8.55 24.66 17.24
N ALA A 97 -7.47 23.88 17.45
CA ALA A 97 -6.81 23.15 16.37
C ALA A 97 -7.75 22.15 15.67
N LEU A 98 -8.58 21.43 16.44
CA LEU A 98 -9.58 20.49 15.90
C LEU A 98 -10.70 21.22 15.13
N ARG A 99 -11.17 22.37 15.63
CA ARG A 99 -12.12 23.22 14.88
C ARG A 99 -11.51 23.73 13.57
N GLU A 100 -10.25 24.11 13.59
CA GLU A 100 -9.53 24.58 12.40
C GLU A 100 -9.40 23.46 11.36
N GLU A 101 -9.12 22.22 11.78
CA GLU A 101 -9.08 21.05 10.89
C GLU A 101 -10.43 20.81 10.18
N VAL A 102 -11.54 20.89 10.92
CA VAL A 102 -12.89 20.71 10.35
C VAL A 102 -13.25 21.85 9.39
N THR A 103 -12.99 23.09 9.78
CA THR A 103 -13.34 24.28 8.98
C THR A 103 -12.43 24.48 7.78
N HIS A 104 -11.16 24.05 7.87
CA HIS A 104 -10.13 24.21 6.84
C HIS A 104 -9.55 22.86 6.39
N ARG A 105 -10.43 21.93 6.02
CA ARG A 105 -10.09 20.56 5.58
C ARG A 105 -9.02 20.42 4.47
N TRP A 106 -8.71 21.51 3.76
CA TRP A 106 -7.73 21.54 2.66
C TRP A 106 -6.49 22.40 3.00
N LYS A 107 -6.32 22.81 4.25
CA LYS A 107 -5.15 23.57 4.69
C LYS A 107 -4.00 22.59 4.99
N HIS A 108 -3.30 22.21 3.93
CA HIS A 108 -2.12 21.35 3.99
C HIS A 108 -0.85 22.10 3.62
N PRO A 109 0.33 21.62 4.08
CA PRO A 109 1.60 22.23 3.71
C PRO A 109 1.79 22.22 2.18
N TRP A 110 2.22 23.36 1.62
CA TRP A 110 2.49 23.53 0.18
C TRP A 110 3.35 22.42 -0.45
N PRO A 111 4.39 21.88 0.24
CA PRO A 111 5.15 20.74 -0.25
C PRO A 111 4.31 19.51 -0.60
N LEU A 112 3.20 19.23 0.10
CA LEU A 112 2.31 18.11 -0.21
C LEU A 112 1.61 18.32 -1.56
N TYR A 113 1.10 19.51 -1.80
CA TYR A 113 0.48 19.85 -3.09
C TYR A 113 1.48 19.77 -4.23
N TYR A 114 2.69 20.25 -3.98
CA TYR A 114 3.79 20.17 -4.94
C TYR A 114 4.11 18.73 -5.34
N THR A 115 4.25 17.81 -4.37
CA THR A 115 4.53 16.40 -4.68
C THR A 115 3.37 15.72 -5.40
N ILE A 116 2.12 16.01 -5.03
CA ILE A 116 0.93 15.49 -5.74
C ILE A 116 0.95 15.91 -7.21
N ILE A 117 1.20 17.19 -7.48
CA ILE A 117 1.24 17.72 -8.86
C ILE A 117 2.39 17.09 -9.64
N LEU A 118 3.60 17.06 -9.07
CA LEU A 118 4.75 16.45 -9.73
C LEU A 118 4.54 14.97 -10.05
N ASN A 119 4.02 14.20 -9.11
CA ASN A 119 3.72 12.78 -9.33
C ASN A 119 2.63 12.59 -10.39
N SER A 120 1.63 13.48 -10.42
CA SER A 120 0.56 13.46 -11.42
C SER A 120 1.09 13.75 -12.82
N ILE A 121 1.98 14.74 -12.97
CA ILE A 121 2.63 15.06 -14.24
C ILE A 121 3.53 13.90 -14.70
N ALA A 122 4.32 13.33 -13.79
CA ALA A 122 5.16 12.17 -14.09
C ALA A 122 4.33 10.97 -14.59
N ALA A 123 3.19 10.68 -13.94
CA ALA A 123 2.27 9.64 -14.37
C ALA A 123 1.65 9.93 -15.76
N ALA A 124 1.30 11.18 -16.03
CA ALA A 124 0.77 11.59 -17.34
C ALA A 124 1.80 11.42 -18.47
N ILE A 125 3.06 11.82 -18.23
CA ILE A 125 4.16 11.62 -19.18
C ILE A 125 4.39 10.12 -19.42
N GLN A 126 4.39 9.31 -18.37
CA GLN A 126 4.54 7.86 -18.50
C GLN A 126 3.47 7.23 -19.40
N GLY A 127 2.21 7.64 -19.24
CA GLY A 127 1.11 7.16 -20.10
C GLY A 127 1.23 7.66 -21.54
N TRP A 128 1.66 8.90 -21.73
CA TRP A 128 1.90 9.49 -23.05
C TRP A 128 3.00 8.71 -23.80
N ASP A 129 4.13 8.43 -23.15
CA ASP A 129 5.27 7.75 -23.76
C ASP A 129 4.92 6.32 -24.21
N GLN A 130 4.16 5.59 -23.38
CA GLN A 130 3.68 4.25 -23.72
C GLN A 130 2.76 4.28 -24.94
N THR A 131 1.81 5.22 -24.97
CA THR A 131 0.85 5.33 -26.08
C THR A 131 1.54 5.80 -27.36
N GLY A 132 2.49 6.73 -27.25
CA GLY A 132 3.27 7.23 -28.38
C GLY A 132 4.14 6.15 -29.03
N SER A 133 4.85 5.34 -28.23
CA SER A 133 5.66 4.22 -28.72
C SER A 133 4.78 3.15 -29.40
N ASN A 134 3.63 2.82 -28.82
CA ASN A 134 2.67 1.91 -29.44
C ASN A 134 2.12 2.44 -30.77
N GLY A 135 1.84 3.75 -30.86
CA GLY A 135 1.42 4.38 -32.11
C GLY A 135 2.52 4.40 -33.17
N ALA A 136 3.76 4.67 -32.77
CA ALA A 136 4.91 4.68 -33.67
C ALA A 136 5.16 3.29 -34.28
N ASN A 137 5.01 2.21 -33.51
CA ASN A 137 5.19 0.83 -33.98
C ASN A 137 4.35 0.47 -35.21
N LEU A 138 3.24 1.18 -35.46
CA LEU A 138 2.41 0.95 -36.64
C LEU A 138 3.04 1.48 -37.95
N SER A 139 3.90 2.48 -37.86
CA SER A 139 4.34 3.25 -39.03
C SER A 139 5.85 3.25 -39.23
N PHE A 140 6.65 3.31 -38.16
CA PHE A 140 8.10 3.40 -38.28
C PHE A 140 8.74 2.16 -38.91
N PRO A 141 8.26 0.91 -38.70
CA PRO A 141 8.89 -0.25 -39.32
C PRO A 141 8.88 -0.17 -40.84
N THR A 142 7.77 0.31 -41.40
CA THR A 142 7.63 0.50 -42.85
C THR A 142 8.43 1.72 -43.33
N ALA A 143 8.40 2.84 -42.58
CA ALA A 143 9.11 4.06 -42.94
C ALA A 143 10.65 3.91 -42.93
N LEU A 144 11.18 3.07 -42.03
CA LEU A 144 12.61 2.78 -41.92
C LEU A 144 13.06 1.58 -42.77
N GLY A 145 12.16 0.98 -43.55
CA GLY A 145 12.48 -0.15 -44.42
C GLY A 145 12.75 -1.47 -43.68
N ILE A 146 12.25 -1.61 -42.44
CA ILE A 146 12.40 -2.79 -41.58
C ILE A 146 11.04 -3.42 -41.23
N PRO A 147 10.18 -3.77 -42.21
CA PRO A 147 8.89 -4.40 -41.89
C PRO A 147 9.12 -5.78 -41.26
N ASP A 148 8.26 -6.16 -40.30
CA ASP A 148 8.30 -7.42 -39.55
C ASP A 148 7.13 -8.37 -39.89
N THR A 149 6.18 -7.91 -40.69
CA THR A 149 4.98 -8.67 -41.08
C THR A 149 5.23 -9.62 -42.25
N ALA A 150 4.62 -10.82 -42.18
CA ALA A 150 4.62 -11.80 -43.27
C ALA A 150 4.07 -11.21 -44.58
N GLY A 151 4.70 -11.51 -45.71
CA GLY A 151 4.28 -11.02 -47.04
C GLY A 151 4.75 -9.60 -47.36
N SER A 152 5.58 -8.99 -46.51
CA SER A 152 6.26 -7.73 -46.78
C SER A 152 7.65 -7.96 -47.41
N ALA A 153 8.42 -6.88 -47.59
CA ALA A 153 9.78 -6.94 -48.12
C ALA A 153 10.74 -7.85 -47.34
N CYS A 154 10.39 -8.26 -46.11
CA CYS A 154 11.20 -9.15 -45.28
C CYS A 154 10.99 -10.66 -45.54
N GLY A 155 9.94 -11.05 -46.28
CA GLY A 155 9.69 -12.45 -46.68
C GLY A 155 8.28 -12.99 -46.38
N PRO A 156 7.99 -14.24 -46.81
CA PRO A 156 6.65 -14.83 -46.76
C PRO A 156 6.24 -15.34 -45.36
N VAL A 157 7.17 -15.50 -44.43
CA VAL A 157 6.93 -16.06 -43.10
C VAL A 157 7.31 -15.04 -42.03
N ALA A 158 6.36 -14.66 -41.18
CA ALA A 158 6.64 -13.84 -40.01
C ALA A 158 7.56 -14.63 -39.06
N ASN A 159 8.58 -13.97 -38.50
CA ASN A 159 9.56 -14.55 -37.56
C ASN A 159 10.58 -15.54 -38.16
N ALA A 160 10.82 -15.53 -39.46
CA ALA A 160 11.91 -16.28 -40.08
C ALA A 160 12.77 -15.36 -40.98
N GLY A 161 14.06 -15.65 -41.08
CA GLY A 161 15.00 -14.86 -41.90
C GLY A 161 15.04 -13.39 -41.49
N ASP A 162 14.95 -12.50 -42.48
CA ASP A 162 15.05 -11.05 -42.27
C ASP A 162 13.89 -10.48 -41.44
N CYS A 163 12.68 -11.08 -41.50
CA CYS A 163 11.55 -10.65 -40.66
C CYS A 163 11.82 -10.86 -39.16
N ALA A 164 12.56 -11.93 -38.80
CA ALA A 164 12.93 -12.18 -37.40
C ALA A 164 13.93 -11.12 -36.92
N MET A 165 14.94 -10.81 -37.73
CA MET A 165 15.93 -9.77 -37.40
C MET A 165 15.27 -8.39 -37.25
N ASN A 166 14.34 -8.03 -38.14
CA ASN A 166 13.59 -6.78 -38.06
C ASN A 166 12.76 -6.69 -36.77
N SER A 167 12.13 -7.79 -36.35
CA SER A 167 11.38 -7.86 -35.08
C SER A 167 12.28 -7.60 -33.87
N TRP A 168 13.51 -8.13 -33.86
CA TRP A 168 14.49 -7.86 -32.81
C TRP A 168 14.93 -6.39 -32.78
N ILE A 169 15.12 -5.77 -33.95
CA ILE A 169 15.46 -4.35 -34.06
C ILE A 169 14.32 -3.48 -33.50
N ILE A 170 13.08 -3.75 -33.88
CA ILE A 170 11.89 -3.05 -33.37
C ILE A 170 11.78 -3.22 -31.84
N GLY A 171 11.94 -4.45 -31.34
CA GLY A 171 11.94 -4.73 -29.90
C GLY A 171 13.03 -4.00 -29.13
N PHE A 172 14.23 -3.90 -29.72
CA PHE A 172 15.34 -3.15 -29.14
C PHE A 172 15.06 -1.65 -29.08
N VAL A 173 14.53 -1.06 -30.16
CA VAL A 173 14.14 0.36 -30.22
C VAL A 173 13.12 0.70 -29.14
N ASN A 174 12.09 -0.13 -28.95
CA ASN A 174 11.09 0.06 -27.89
C ASN A 174 11.67 -0.10 -26.48
N SER A 175 12.75 -0.88 -26.33
CA SER A 175 13.41 -1.11 -25.04
C SER A 175 14.45 -0.04 -24.69
N MET A 176 14.90 0.77 -25.66
CA MET A 176 15.92 1.81 -25.45
C MET A 176 15.61 2.79 -24.32
N PRO A 177 14.40 3.37 -24.20
CA PRO A 177 14.10 4.29 -23.11
C PRO A 177 14.30 3.65 -21.72
N TYR A 178 13.90 2.38 -21.58
CA TYR A 178 14.05 1.62 -20.33
C TYR A 178 15.50 1.27 -20.01
N ILE A 179 16.31 0.97 -21.03
CA ILE A 179 17.74 0.71 -20.84
C ILE A 179 18.46 2.00 -20.44
N THR A 180 18.17 3.11 -21.11
CA THR A 180 18.77 4.42 -20.79
C THR A 180 18.41 4.87 -19.38
N ILE A 181 17.14 4.75 -18.96
CA ILE A 181 16.75 5.16 -17.60
C ILE A 181 17.39 4.28 -16.53
N CYS A 182 17.56 2.98 -16.79
CA CYS A 182 18.27 2.07 -15.88
C CYS A 182 19.72 2.53 -15.66
N LEU A 183 20.44 2.85 -16.74
CA LEU A 183 21.83 3.30 -16.67
C LEU A 183 21.97 4.66 -15.95
N LEU A 184 21.10 5.62 -16.27
CA LEU A 184 21.12 6.94 -15.65
C LEU A 184 20.72 6.89 -14.17
N TYR A 185 19.73 6.06 -13.82
CA TYR A 185 19.34 5.86 -12.43
C TYR A 185 20.49 5.28 -11.62
N VAL A 186 21.15 4.23 -12.12
CA VAL A 186 22.32 3.64 -11.44
C VAL A 186 23.45 4.65 -11.30
N TYR A 187 23.70 5.48 -12.32
CA TYR A 187 24.72 6.52 -12.27
C TYR A 187 24.41 7.63 -11.26
N ALA A 188 23.15 8.05 -11.15
CA ALA A 188 22.74 9.16 -10.28
C ALA A 188 22.60 8.78 -8.80
N GLN A 189 22.58 7.48 -8.47
CA GLN A 189 22.39 7.00 -7.10
C GLN A 189 23.72 7.03 -6.32
N PRO A 190 23.90 7.89 -5.31
CA PRO A 190 25.05 7.80 -4.42
C PRO A 190 25.00 6.49 -3.61
N PRO A 191 26.16 5.92 -3.21
CA PRO A 191 26.18 4.72 -2.39
C PRO A 191 25.46 4.98 -1.07
N ARG A 192 24.47 4.13 -0.73
CA ARG A 192 23.81 4.17 0.59
C ARG A 192 24.88 4.04 1.67
N ARG A 193 25.17 5.14 2.38
CA ARG A 193 25.99 5.09 3.60
C ARG A 193 25.20 4.30 4.63
N ARG A 194 25.67 3.09 4.97
CA ARG A 194 25.22 2.42 6.20
C ARG A 194 25.76 3.24 7.37
N VAL A 195 24.86 3.87 8.09
CA VAL A 195 25.18 4.49 9.39
C VAL A 195 25.25 3.32 10.37
N ASN A 196 26.47 2.99 10.81
CA ASN A 196 26.69 2.15 11.98
C ASN A 196 26.57 3.01 13.24
#